data_AF-A0A227J433-F1
#
_entry.id   AF-A0A227J433-F1
#
_cell.length_a   1.000
_cell.length_b   1.000
_cell.length_c   1.000
_cell.angle_alpha   90.00
_cell.angle_beta   90.00
_cell.angle_gamma   90.00
#
_symmetry.space_group_name_H-M   'P 1'
#
loop_
_entity.id
_entity.type
_entity.pdbx_description
1 polymer ?
#
loop_
_entity_poly.entity_id
_entity_poly.type
_entity_poly.pdbx_seq_one_letter_code
_entity_poly.pdbx_strand_id
1 'polypeptide(L)'
;LPFNPDLLEQRIGRLDRIGQNRDIDIHVPYLKGTSQAILARWFDEGLNAFAETCPTGRAVYDKYSDALIEILASGDTSTLDEIIEESAKLNKELKSQLEQGRDRLLEMHSNG
;
A
#
# COMPACT_ATOMS: atom_id res chain seq x y z
N LEU A 1 -5.83 -4.75 10.92
CA LEU A 1 -4.77 -4.32 9.98
C LEU A 1 -3.55 -3.88 10.78
N PRO A 2 -2.32 -4.29 10.36
CA PRO A 2 -1.10 -3.76 10.95
C PRO A 2 -0.94 -2.28 10.57
N PHE A 3 -0.14 -1.53 11.31
CA PHE A 3 0.11 -0.12 10.97
C PHE A 3 1.12 0.03 9.83
N ASN A 4 2.21 -0.75 9.85
CA ASN A 4 3.23 -0.75 8.81
C ASN A 4 2.79 -1.62 7.60
N PRO A 5 2.82 -1.09 6.35
CA PRO A 5 2.53 -1.84 5.12
C PRO A 5 3.36 -3.12 4.91
N ASP A 6 4.63 -3.13 5.30
CA ASP A 6 5.52 -4.29 5.14
C ASP A 6 4.93 -5.52 5.85
N LEU A 7 4.28 -5.31 7.00
CA LEU A 7 3.65 -6.39 7.77
C LEU A 7 2.36 -6.89 7.13
N LEU A 8 1.64 -6.05 6.37
CA LEU A 8 0.48 -6.47 5.61
C LEU A 8 0.94 -7.35 4.43
N GLU A 9 1.92 -6.89 3.68
CA GLU A 9 2.47 -7.61 2.53
C GLU A 9 3.07 -8.96 2.95
N GLN A 10 3.81 -9.01 4.06
CA GLN A 10 4.31 -10.28 4.63
C GLN A 10 3.18 -11.27 4.98
N ARG A 11 2.01 -10.78 5.40
CA ARG A 11 0.86 -11.66 5.72
C ARG A 11 0.22 -12.19 4.45
N ILE A 12 0.06 -11.33 3.43
CA ILE A 12 -0.49 -11.72 2.13
C ILE A 12 0.46 -12.70 1.43
N GLY A 13 1.77 -12.45 1.41
CA GLY A 13 2.77 -13.31 0.78
C GLY A 13 2.94 -14.71 1.39
N ARG A 14 2.39 -14.96 2.61
CA ARG A 14 2.29 -16.34 3.13
C ARG A 14 1.25 -17.17 2.38
N LEU A 15 0.28 -16.52 1.76
CA LEU A 15 -0.76 -17.12 0.93
C LEU A 15 -0.43 -16.96 -0.55
N ASP A 16 0.02 -15.78 -0.97
CA ASP A 16 0.35 -15.42 -2.35
C ASP A 16 1.78 -15.82 -2.73
N ARG A 17 1.93 -17.07 -3.18
CA ARG A 17 3.22 -17.67 -3.55
C ARG A 17 3.08 -18.66 -4.69
N ILE A 18 4.20 -18.89 -5.39
CA ILE A 18 4.33 -19.89 -6.45
C ILE A 18 3.85 -21.26 -5.91
N GLY A 19 2.95 -21.90 -6.68
CA GLY A 19 2.32 -23.16 -6.29
C GLY A 19 0.91 -23.02 -5.69
N GLN A 20 0.42 -21.79 -5.51
CA GLN A 20 -1.01 -21.56 -5.31
C GLN A 20 -1.75 -21.70 -6.65
N ASN A 21 -2.87 -22.42 -6.64
CA ASN A 21 -3.67 -22.81 -7.81
C ASN A 21 -5.01 -22.05 -7.92
N ARG A 22 -5.30 -21.14 -6.99
CA ARG A 22 -6.53 -20.38 -6.92
C ARG A 22 -6.23 -18.92 -6.58
N ASP A 23 -7.07 -18.04 -7.09
CA ASP A 23 -7.06 -16.63 -6.68
C ASP A 23 -7.31 -16.50 -5.18
N ILE A 24 -6.79 -15.41 -4.59
CA ILE A 24 -6.89 -15.15 -3.16
C ILE A 24 -7.96 -14.09 -2.93
N ASP A 25 -9.03 -14.50 -2.24
CA ASP A 25 -10.05 -13.58 -1.77
C ASP A 25 -9.66 -13.01 -0.39
N ILE A 26 -9.43 -11.70 -0.32
CA ILE A 26 -9.11 -11.00 0.92
C ILE A 26 -10.36 -10.30 1.44
N HIS A 27 -10.90 -10.78 2.55
CA HIS A 27 -11.99 -10.13 3.27
C HIS A 27 -11.45 -9.31 4.45
N VAL A 28 -11.74 -8.01 4.48
CA VAL A 28 -11.27 -7.08 5.52
C VAL A 28 -12.46 -6.53 6.32
N PRO A 29 -13.07 -7.31 7.23
CA PRO A 29 -14.15 -6.79 8.08
C PRO A 29 -13.58 -5.83 9.14
N TYR A 30 -14.22 -4.67 9.28
CA TYR A 30 -13.89 -3.68 10.31
C TYR A 30 -15.14 -2.97 10.81
N LEU A 31 -15.05 -2.39 12.01
CA LEU A 31 -16.12 -1.57 12.58
C LEU A 31 -16.03 -0.15 12.02
N LYS A 32 -17.19 0.40 11.59
CA LYS A 32 -17.27 1.78 11.10
C LYS A 32 -16.86 2.78 12.20
N GLY A 33 -16.21 3.88 11.78
CA GLY A 33 -15.79 4.94 12.70
C GLY A 33 -14.63 4.56 13.62
N THR A 34 -13.87 3.52 13.30
CA THR A 34 -12.70 3.09 14.09
C THR A 34 -11.40 3.32 13.34
N SER A 35 -10.28 3.29 14.06
CA SER A 35 -8.93 3.32 13.48
C SER A 35 -8.71 2.21 12.44
N GLN A 36 -9.39 1.07 12.59
CA GLN A 36 -9.33 -0.01 11.60
C GLN A 36 -10.03 0.36 10.29
N ALA A 37 -11.12 1.13 10.33
CA ALA A 37 -11.77 1.64 9.12
C ALA A 37 -10.86 2.64 8.39
N ILE A 38 -10.20 3.52 9.13
CA ILE A 38 -9.24 4.50 8.60
C ILE A 38 -8.07 3.77 7.92
N LEU A 39 -7.46 2.80 8.60
CA LEU A 39 -6.37 1.99 8.03
C LEU A 39 -6.83 1.21 6.80
N ALA A 40 -8.03 0.61 6.83
CA ALA A 40 -8.54 -0.13 5.69
C ALA A 40 -8.64 0.76 4.45
N ARG A 41 -9.21 1.97 4.60
CA ARG A 41 -9.28 2.95 3.51
C ARG A 41 -7.90 3.35 2.99
N TRP A 42 -6.97 3.68 3.88
CA TRP A 42 -5.63 4.10 3.45
C TRP A 42 -4.85 2.99 2.74
N PHE A 43 -4.93 1.74 3.23
CA PHE A 43 -4.31 0.60 2.55
C PHE A 43 -4.90 0.32 1.16
N ASP A 44 -6.21 0.46 1.02
CA ASP A 44 -6.92 0.19 -0.23
C ASP A 44 -6.73 1.35 -1.21
N GLU A 45 -7.22 2.53 -0.85
CA GLU A 45 -7.30 3.69 -1.73
C GLU A 45 -5.94 4.38 -1.93
N GLY A 46 -5.10 4.42 -0.89
CA GLY A 46 -3.80 5.08 -0.93
C GLY A 46 -2.68 4.20 -1.49
N LEU A 47 -2.69 2.90 -1.15
CA LEU A 47 -1.59 1.99 -1.48
C LEU A 47 -1.96 0.88 -2.47
N ASN A 48 -3.26 0.59 -2.66
CA ASN A 48 -3.75 -0.60 -3.34
C ASN A 48 -3.14 -1.91 -2.80
N ALA A 49 -2.85 -1.93 -1.49
CA ALA A 49 -2.01 -2.95 -0.86
C ALA A 49 -2.72 -4.29 -0.62
N PHE A 50 -4.03 -4.38 -0.85
CA PHE A 50 -4.77 -5.64 -0.80
C PHE A 50 -4.78 -6.37 -2.14
N ALA A 51 -4.74 -5.63 -3.25
CA ALA A 51 -4.84 -6.21 -4.59
C ALA A 51 -3.48 -6.40 -5.27
N GLU A 52 -2.49 -5.57 -4.91
CA GLU A 52 -1.17 -5.58 -5.53
C GLU A 52 -0.05 -5.65 -4.50
N THR A 53 1.09 -6.20 -4.92
CA THR A 53 2.34 -6.02 -4.18
C THR A 53 2.66 -4.52 -4.10
N CYS A 54 3.21 -4.10 -2.97
CA CYS A 54 3.38 -2.68 -2.66
C CYS A 54 4.85 -2.36 -2.35
N PRO A 55 5.76 -2.48 -3.34
CA PRO A 55 7.20 -2.24 -3.12
C PRO A 55 7.51 -0.79 -2.73
N THR A 56 6.54 0.11 -2.94
CA THR A 56 6.57 1.54 -2.62
C THR A 56 5.92 1.87 -1.28
N GLY A 57 5.22 0.91 -0.66
CA GLY A 57 4.39 1.13 0.53
C GLY A 57 5.17 1.70 1.70
N ARG A 58 6.42 1.25 1.88
CA ARG A 58 7.31 1.79 2.92
C ARG A 58 7.65 3.26 2.72
N ALA A 59 7.96 3.68 1.49
CA ALA A 59 8.31 5.07 1.20
C ALA A 59 7.10 6.01 1.35
N VAL A 60 5.91 5.56 0.96
CA VAL A 60 4.67 6.31 1.19
C VAL A 60 4.36 6.40 2.68
N TYR A 61 4.49 5.28 3.41
CA TYR A 61 4.34 5.25 4.85
C TYR A 61 5.30 6.21 5.55
N ASP A 62 6.59 6.17 5.25
CA ASP A 62 7.59 7.03 5.91
C ASP A 62 7.30 8.53 5.67
N LYS A 63 6.63 8.90 4.57
CA LYS A 63 6.25 10.29 4.28
C LYS A 63 4.97 10.73 5.00
N TYR A 64 3.97 9.85 5.09
CA TYR A 64 2.63 10.22 5.56
C TYR A 64 2.24 9.61 6.92
N SER A 65 3.11 8.82 7.55
CA SER A 65 2.83 8.11 8.81
C SER A 65 2.44 9.06 9.93
N ASP A 66 3.10 10.20 10.05
CA ASP A 66 2.87 11.13 11.16
C ASP A 66 1.45 11.73 11.08
N ALA A 67 1.06 12.22 9.90
CA ALA A 67 -0.30 12.72 9.66
C ALA A 67 -1.36 11.61 9.84
N LEU A 68 -1.07 10.40 9.38
CA LEU A 68 -1.96 9.26 9.56
C LEU A 68 -2.09 8.87 11.05
N ILE A 69 -1.02 8.93 11.84
CA ILE A 69 -1.05 8.67 13.29
C ILE A 69 -1.96 9.69 13.98
N GLU A 70 -1.89 10.97 13.62
CA GLU A 70 -2.74 12.01 14.19
C GLU A 70 -4.23 11.74 13.91
N ILE A 71 -4.57 11.36 12.67
CA ILE A 71 -5.93 10.95 12.28
C ILE A 71 -6.37 9.72 13.08
N LEU A 72 -5.51 8.71 13.23
CA LEU A 72 -5.81 7.49 13.97
C LEU A 72 -5.99 7.72 15.49
N ALA A 73 -5.21 8.64 16.05
CA ALA A 73 -5.25 8.97 17.48
C ALA A 73 -6.44 9.85 17.84
N SER A 74 -6.77 10.83 16.98
CA SER A 74 -7.90 11.73 17.18
C SER A 74 -9.24 11.11 16.78
N GLY A 75 -9.24 10.21 15.78
CA GLY A 75 -10.45 9.74 15.12
C GLY A 75 -11.10 10.80 14.21
N ASP A 76 -10.49 11.99 14.07
CA ASP A 76 -10.96 13.01 13.14
C ASP A 76 -10.51 12.64 11.72
N THR A 77 -11.49 12.46 10.83
CA THR A 77 -11.26 12.04 9.44
C THR A 77 -11.34 13.19 8.46
N SER A 78 -11.40 14.44 8.94
CA SER A 78 -11.49 15.65 8.13
C SER A 78 -10.39 15.76 7.06
N THR A 79 -9.19 15.28 7.35
CA THR A 79 -8.02 15.30 6.44
C THR A 79 -7.71 13.94 5.82
N LEU A 80 -8.51 12.90 6.11
CA LEU A 80 -8.21 11.53 5.67
C LEU A 80 -8.20 11.41 4.13
N ASP A 81 -9.19 12.01 3.46
CA ASP A 81 -9.30 11.91 2.00
C ASP A 81 -8.12 12.59 1.30
N GLU A 82 -7.63 13.72 1.82
CA GLU A 82 -6.43 14.40 1.32
C GLU A 82 -5.17 13.54 1.49
N ILE A 83 -5.00 12.91 2.66
CA ILE A 83 -3.86 12.01 2.91
C ILE A 83 -3.93 10.78 2.00
N ILE A 84 -5.12 10.23 1.74
CA ILE A 84 -5.31 9.11 0.81
C ILE A 84 -4.93 9.52 -0.61
N GLU A 85 -5.41 10.66 -1.10
CA GLU A 85 -5.14 11.14 -2.45
C GLU A 85 -3.64 11.39 -2.68
N GLU A 86 -2.99 12.08 -1.74
CA GLU A 86 -1.56 12.35 -1.79
C GLU A 86 -0.71 11.08 -1.66
N SER A 87 -1.15 10.12 -0.85
CA SER A 87 -0.53 8.79 -0.76
C SER A 87 -0.64 8.03 -2.09
N ALA A 88 -1.82 8.02 -2.71
CA ALA A 88 -2.06 7.35 -4.00
C ALA A 88 -1.23 7.97 -5.12
N LYS A 89 -1.12 9.30 -5.15
CA LYS A 89 -0.29 10.04 -6.10
C LYS A 89 1.18 9.67 -5.96
N LEU A 90 1.71 9.69 -4.73
CA LEU A 90 3.10 9.29 -4.49
C LEU A 90 3.34 7.81 -4.83
N ASN A 91 2.41 6.93 -4.45
CA ASN A 91 2.49 5.51 -4.77
C ASN A 91 2.61 5.29 -6.28
N LYS A 92 1.75 5.95 -7.08
CA LYS A 92 1.77 5.87 -8.54
C LYS A 92 3.07 6.43 -9.13
N GLU A 93 3.53 7.58 -8.64
CA GLU A 93 4.80 8.20 -9.05
C GLU A 93 5.97 7.24 -8.84
N LEU A 94 6.09 6.66 -7.64
CA LEU A 94 7.17 5.74 -7.30
C LEU A 94 7.09 4.43 -8.09
N LYS A 95 5.88 3.88 -8.31
CA LYS A 95 5.68 2.69 -9.16
C LYS A 95 6.19 2.95 -10.58
N SER A 96 5.82 4.09 -11.19
CA SER A 96 6.29 4.46 -12.52
C SER A 96 7.81 4.62 -12.58
N GLN A 97 8.45 5.15 -11.54
CA GLN A 97 9.91 5.30 -11.50
C GLN A 97 10.62 3.94 -11.42
N LEU A 98 10.07 2.98 -10.65
CA LEU A 98 10.60 1.62 -10.56
C LEU A 98 10.48 0.87 -11.89
N GLU A 99 9.34 0.99 -12.57
CA GLU A 99 9.12 0.40 -13.90
C GLU A 99 10.12 0.94 -14.93
N GLN A 100 10.27 2.26 -15.02
CA GLN A 100 11.25 2.90 -15.91
C GLN A 100 12.69 2.49 -15.58
N GLY A 101 13.02 2.36 -14.29
CA GLY A 101 14.33 1.90 -13.85
C GLY A 101 14.60 0.45 -14.30
N ARG A 102 13.60 -0.42 -14.19
CA ARG A 102 13.67 -1.82 -14.62
C ARG A 102 13.84 -1.94 -16.14
N ASP A 103 13.09 -1.16 -16.90
CA ASP A 103 13.14 -1.20 -18.38
C ASP A 103 14.53 -0.82 -18.90
N ARG A 104 15.13 0.26 -18.35
CA ARG A 104 16.50 0.66 -18.70
C ARG A 104 17.53 -0.44 -18.44
N LEU A 105 17.41 -1.14 -17.31
CA LEU A 105 18.30 -2.25 -16.99
C LEU A 105 18.14 -3.42 -17.97
N LEU A 106 16.91 -3.75 -18.37
CA LEU A 106 16.64 -4.79 -19.36
C LEU A 106 17.24 -4.45 -20.73
N GLU A 107 17.09 -3.21 -21.20
CA GLU A 107 17.67 -2.76 -22.47
C GLU A 107 19.21 -2.88 -22.49
N MET A 108 19.87 -2.55 -21.38
CA MET A 108 21.33 -2.67 -21.25
C MET A 108 21.83 -4.12 -21.32
N HIS A 109 21.03 -5.09 -20.86
CA HIS A 109 21.39 -6.50 -20.83
C HIS A 109 20.88 -7.31 -22.05
N SER A 110 19.94 -6.78 -22.82
CA SER A 110 19.33 -7.48 -23.97
C SER A 110 20.08 -7.27 -25.30
N ASN A 111 20.97 -6.28 -25.37
CA ASN A 111 21.81 -5.98 -26.55
C ASN A 111 23.23 -6.58 -26.47
N GLY A 112 23.40 -7.71 -25.77
CA GLY A 112 24.64 -8.46 -25.63
C GLY A 112 24.64 -9.77 -26.40
#